data_AF-A0A1B6JHI0-F1
#
_entry.id   AF-A0A1B6JHI0-F1
#
_cell.length_a   1.000
_cell.length_b   1.000
_cell.length_c   1.000
_cell.angle_alpha   90.00
_cell.angle_beta   90.00
_cell.angle_gamma   90.00
#
_symmetry.space_group_name_H-M   'P 1'
#
loop_
_entity.id
_entity.type
_entity.pdbx_description
1 polymer ?
#
loop_
_entity_poly.entity_id
_entity_poly.type
_entity_poly.pdbx_seq_one_letter_code
_entity_poly.pdbx_strand_id
1 'polypeptide(L)'
;TYPKSPYRHNDTKIWPFGVGELTQRGRMQMFNLGKKFRSLYNGFLGQIYRPGEFKGLSTPMGRTLQSAELFLAGLFPPIGFQMWNKDLKWQPIPVFPNLLDRNDMVP
;
A
#
# COMPACT_ATOMS: atom_id res chain seq x y z
N THR A 1 25.36 -8.59 1.58
CA THR A 1 25.59 -8.37 3.02
C THR A 1 26.90 -7.64 3.18
N TYR A 2 26.94 -6.51 3.89
CA TYR A 2 28.20 -5.77 4.08
C TYR A 2 28.95 -6.31 5.30
N PRO A 3 30.21 -6.77 5.18
CA PRO A 3 30.91 -7.53 6.24
C PRO A 3 31.03 -6.83 7.60
N LYS A 4 30.99 -5.48 7.64
CA LYS A 4 31.07 -4.66 8.86
C LYS A 4 29.76 -3.92 9.18
N SER A 5 28.61 -4.37 8.66
CA SER A 5 27.34 -3.71 8.95
C SER A 5 26.99 -3.83 10.44
N PRO A 6 26.72 -2.72 11.15
CA PRO A 6 26.20 -2.78 12.52
C PRO A 6 24.78 -3.36 12.56
N TYR A 7 24.06 -3.32 11.44
CA TYR A 7 22.72 -3.87 11.29
C TYR A 7 22.80 -5.32 10.83
N ARG A 8 22.72 -6.25 11.79
CA ARG A 8 22.68 -7.69 11.51
C ARG A 8 21.30 -8.06 10.96
N HIS A 9 21.26 -8.89 9.93
CA HIS A 9 20.01 -9.25 9.26
C HIS A 9 19.05 -10.09 10.14
N ASN A 10 19.59 -10.82 11.10
CA ASN A 10 18.82 -11.65 12.03
C ASN A 10 18.44 -10.92 13.33
N ASP A 11 18.78 -9.63 13.46
CA ASP A 11 18.43 -8.86 14.64
C ASP A 11 16.97 -8.42 14.57
N THR A 12 16.10 -9.14 15.28
CA THR A 12 14.66 -8.84 15.34
C THR A 12 14.33 -7.60 16.14
N LYS A 13 15.26 -7.04 16.93
CA LYS A 13 15.07 -5.73 17.57
C LYS A 13 15.15 -4.60 16.54
N ILE A 14 16.00 -4.78 15.52
CA ILE A 14 16.19 -3.83 14.43
C ILE A 14 15.20 -4.09 13.29
N TRP A 15 14.99 -5.36 12.94
CA TRP A 15 14.16 -5.82 11.83
C TRP A 15 13.02 -6.71 12.35
N PRO A 16 12.02 -6.15 13.07
CA PRO A 16 10.97 -6.94 13.71
C PRO A 16 10.10 -7.74 12.71
N PHE A 17 10.01 -7.26 11.47
CA PHE A 17 9.29 -7.94 10.39
C PHE A 17 10.24 -8.72 9.45
N GLY A 18 11.55 -8.71 9.72
CA GLY A 18 12.57 -9.22 8.80
C GLY A 18 13.17 -8.13 7.90
N VAL A 19 14.31 -8.43 7.29
CA VAL A 19 15.02 -7.47 6.44
C VAL A 19 14.32 -7.30 5.10
N GLY A 20 14.18 -6.06 4.65
CA GLY A 20 13.53 -5.73 3.39
C GLY A 20 12.00 -5.78 3.46
N GLU A 21 11.44 -6.05 4.65
CA GLU A 21 10.01 -5.95 4.92
C GLU A 21 9.60 -4.52 5.28
N LEU A 22 8.31 -4.25 5.11
CA LEU A 22 7.76 -2.93 5.39
C LEU A 22 7.75 -2.65 6.90
N THR A 23 8.39 -1.56 7.31
CA THR A 23 8.44 -1.14 8.71
C THR A 23 7.11 -0.55 9.17
N GLN A 24 6.87 -0.51 10.49
CA GLN A 24 5.67 0.13 11.04
C GLN A 24 5.55 1.61 10.66
N ARG A 25 6.68 2.32 10.58
CA ARG A 25 6.73 3.70 10.08
C ARG A 25 6.35 3.77 8.61
N GLY A 26 6.88 2.87 7.78
CA GLY A 26 6.52 2.76 6.36
C GLY A 26 5.02 2.52 6.17
N ARG A 27 4.42 1.67 7.00
CA ARG A 27 2.98 1.43 6.99
C ARG A 27 2.17 2.71 7.20
N MET A 28 2.52 3.47 8.24
CA MET A 28 1.86 4.74 8.54
C MET A 28 2.09 5.80 7.44
N GLN A 29 3.27 5.82 6.85
CA GLN A 29 3.58 6.71 5.73
C GLN A 29 2.69 6.43 4.52
N MET A 30 2.50 5.17 4.13
CA MET A 30 1.66 4.81 2.98
C MET A 30 0.19 5.14 3.22
N PHE A 31 -0.33 4.89 4.42
CA PHE A 31 -1.69 5.27 4.78
C PHE A 31 -1.92 6.79 4.70
N ASN A 32 -1.00 7.58 5.28
CA ASN A 32 -1.08 9.03 5.23
C ASN A 32 -0.90 9.58 3.81
N LEU A 33 -0.09 8.92 2.98
CA LEU A 33 0.05 9.25 1.57
C LEU A 33 -1.28 9.03 0.83
N GLY A 34 -1.98 7.93 1.09
CA GLY A 34 -3.32 7.66 0.57
C GLY A 34 -4.32 8.76 0.93
N LYS A 35 -4.34 9.17 2.21
CA LYS A 35 -5.18 10.29 2.67
C LYS A 35 -4.83 11.61 1.98
N LYS A 36 -3.55 11.88 1.77
CA LYS A 36 -3.09 13.07 1.06
C LYS A 36 -3.57 13.05 -0.39
N PHE A 37 -3.43 11.93 -1.09
CA PHE A 37 -3.92 11.75 -2.46
C PHE A 37 -5.43 11.90 -2.55
N ARG A 38 -6.17 11.39 -1.56
CA ARG A 38 -7.63 11.59 -1.47
C ARG A 38 -8.00 13.06 -1.42
N SER A 39 -7.27 13.86 -0.65
CA SER A 39 -7.49 15.30 -0.58
C SER A 39 -7.07 16.03 -1.85
N LEU A 40 -5.96 15.64 -2.48
CA LEU A 40 -5.43 16.28 -3.68
C LEU A 40 -6.30 16.02 -4.92
N TYR A 41 -6.82 14.79 -5.06
CA TYR A 41 -7.63 14.37 -6.19
C TYR A 41 -9.13 14.32 -5.87
N ASN A 42 -9.55 15.06 -4.85
CA ASN A 42 -10.96 15.20 -4.53
C ASN A 42 -11.70 15.85 -5.73
N GLY A 43 -12.80 15.24 -6.15
CA GLY A 43 -13.56 15.68 -7.34
C GLY A 43 -13.16 14.98 -8.64
N PHE A 44 -11.89 14.57 -8.79
CA PHE A 44 -11.49 13.65 -9.86
C PHE A 44 -11.79 12.19 -9.47
N LEU A 45 -11.34 11.79 -8.28
CA LEU A 45 -11.69 10.49 -7.71
C LEU A 45 -13.02 10.57 -6.98
N GLY A 46 -13.97 9.71 -7.36
CA GLY A 46 -15.24 9.57 -6.66
C GLY A 46 -15.06 9.20 -5.18
N GLN A 47 -15.98 9.67 -4.33
CA GLN A 47 -15.97 9.37 -2.89
C GLN A 47 -16.14 7.88 -2.58
N ILE A 48 -16.77 7.14 -3.49
CA ILE A 48 -17.02 5.71 -3.42
C ILE A 48 -16.05 5.02 -4.36
N TYR A 49 -15.44 3.92 -3.92
CA TYR A 49 -14.61 3.09 -4.79
C TYR A 49 -15.47 2.36 -5.83
N ARG A 50 -15.08 2.39 -7.11
CA ARG A 50 -15.73 1.61 -8.18
C ARG A 50 -14.69 0.77 -8.93
N PRO A 51 -14.86 -0.56 -9.05
CA PRO A 51 -13.91 -1.42 -9.75
C PRO A 51 -13.65 -1.05 -11.21
N GLY A 52 -14.63 -0.46 -11.91
CA GLY A 52 -14.48 -0.01 -13.30
C GLY A 52 -13.71 1.31 -13.47
N GLU A 53 -13.53 2.09 -12.40
CA GLU A 53 -12.92 3.42 -12.45
C GLU A 53 -11.49 3.45 -11.88
N PHE A 54 -11.10 2.41 -11.13
CA PHE A 54 -9.80 2.37 -10.46
C PHE A 54 -9.21 0.95 -10.44
N LYS A 55 -7.91 0.85 -10.76
CA LYS A 55 -7.14 -0.38 -10.70
C LYS A 55 -5.83 -0.17 -9.94
N GLY A 56 -5.62 -0.92 -8.86
CA GLY A 56 -4.36 -0.94 -8.12
C GLY A 56 -3.40 -1.99 -8.70
N LEU A 57 -2.18 -1.58 -9.04
CA LEU A 57 -1.11 -2.47 -9.52
C LEU A 57 0.12 -2.30 -8.62
N SER A 58 0.82 -3.38 -8.33
CA SER A 58 2.05 -3.35 -7.54
C SER A 58 2.96 -4.52 -7.90
N THR A 59 4.26 -4.41 -7.69
CA THR A 59 5.17 -5.56 -7.87
C THR A 59 4.86 -6.66 -6.85
N PRO A 60 5.13 -7.94 -7.16
CA PRO A 60 4.74 -9.09 -6.32
C PRO A 60 5.65 -9.27 -5.08
N MET A 61 6.07 -8.18 -4.44
CA MET A 61 6.87 -8.22 -3.21
C MET A 61 5.98 -7.92 -2.00
N GLY A 62 6.26 -8.58 -0.86
CA GLY A 62 5.47 -8.41 0.37
C GLY A 62 5.35 -6.94 0.80
N ARG A 63 6.46 -6.21 0.81
CA ARG A 63 6.49 -4.78 1.17
C ARG A 63 5.69 -3.88 0.21
N THR A 64 5.64 -4.19 -1.09
CA THR A 64 4.99 -3.33 -2.09
C THR A 64 3.49 -3.60 -2.14
N LEU A 65 3.06 -4.85 -1.95
CA LEU A 65 1.65 -5.20 -1.78
C LEU A 65 1.09 -4.60 -0.48
N GLN A 66 1.79 -4.76 0.65
CA GLN A 66 1.38 -4.12 1.91
C GLN A 66 1.31 -2.59 1.80
N SER A 67 2.27 -1.97 1.10
CA SER A 67 2.27 -0.52 0.88
C SER A 67 1.06 -0.07 0.07
N ALA A 68 0.71 -0.82 -0.99
CA ALA A 68 -0.44 -0.51 -1.83
C ALA A 68 -1.75 -0.64 -1.04
N GLU A 69 -1.95 -1.71 -0.27
CA GLU A 69 -3.14 -1.90 0.58
C GLU A 69 -3.32 -0.75 1.58
N LEU A 70 -2.24 -0.31 2.23
CA LEU A 70 -2.29 0.79 3.20
C LEU A 70 -2.58 2.13 2.53
N PHE A 71 -1.98 2.37 1.36
CA PHE A 71 -2.31 3.53 0.55
C PHE A 71 -3.79 3.55 0.17
N LEU A 72 -4.35 2.41 -0.27
CA LEU A 72 -5.75 2.29 -0.63
C LEU A 72 -6.69 2.48 0.56
N ALA A 73 -6.31 1.98 1.74
CA ALA A 73 -7.06 2.21 2.98
C ALA A 73 -7.18 3.70 3.32
N GLY A 74 -6.14 4.50 3.03
CA GLY A 74 -6.18 5.96 3.19
C GLY A 74 -6.89 6.68 2.04
N LEU A 75 -6.81 6.14 0.82
CA LEU A 75 -7.38 6.73 -0.38
C LEU A 75 -8.89 6.55 -0.47
N PHE A 76 -9.41 5.36 -0.14
CA PHE A 76 -10.82 4.98 -0.27
C PHE A 76 -11.39 4.47 1.06
N PRO A 77 -11.51 5.34 2.09
CA PRO A 77 -12.23 4.97 3.30
C PRO A 77 -13.69 4.61 2.93
N PRO A 78 -14.24 3.48 3.44
CA PRO A 78 -15.59 3.06 3.09
C PRO A 78 -16.64 4.06 3.58
N ILE A 79 -17.68 4.25 2.77
CA ILE A 79 -18.85 5.07 3.09
C ILE A 79 -20.13 4.40 2.59
N GLY A 80 -21.26 4.66 3.25
CA GLY A 80 -22.56 4.12 2.84
C GLY A 80 -22.54 2.60 2.73
N PHE A 81 -22.93 2.08 1.56
CA PHE A 81 -23.00 0.63 1.31
C PHE A 81 -21.63 -0.09 1.33
N GLN A 82 -20.51 0.64 1.21
CA GLN A 82 -19.16 0.05 1.29
C GLN A 82 -18.70 -0.21 2.73
N MET A 83 -19.42 0.34 3.72
CA MET A 83 -19.18 0.05 5.14
C MET A 83 -19.71 -1.34 5.50
N TRP A 84 -18.89 -2.37 5.30
CA TRP A 84 -19.23 -3.75 5.67
C TRP A 84 -19.07 -4.02 7.18
N ASN A 85 -18.25 -3.22 7.88
CA ASN A 85 -18.01 -3.31 9.32
C ASN A 85 -17.97 -1.89 9.94
N LYS A 86 -18.75 -1.66 11.00
CA LYS A 86 -18.86 -0.35 11.67
C LYS A 86 -17.63 -0.01 12.50
N ASP A 87 -16.95 -1.02 13.04
CA ASP A 87 -15.78 -0.87 13.91
C ASP A 87 -14.47 -0.81 13.11
N LEU A 88 -14.50 -1.20 11.83
CA LEU A 88 -13.36 -1.24 10.94
C LEU A 88 -13.61 -0.41 9.67
N LYS A 89 -13.08 0.82 9.65
CA LYS A 89 -13.14 1.74 8.50
C LYS A 89 -12.15 1.37 7.39
N TRP A 90 -12.20 0.12 6.92
CA TRP A 90 -11.41 -0.41 5.82
C TRP A 90 -12.31 -1.25 4.92
N GLN A 91 -12.02 -1.26 3.62
CA GLN A 91 -12.70 -2.11 2.64
C GLN A 91 -11.68 -2.83 1.76
N PRO A 92 -11.99 -4.06 1.31
CA PRO A 92 -11.11 -4.78 0.41
C PRO A 92 -11.11 -4.12 -0.98
N ILE A 93 -9.96 -3.60 -1.40
CA ILE A 93 -9.74 -3.09 -2.75
C ILE A 93 -8.61 -3.91 -3.38
N PRO A 94 -8.84 -4.56 -4.53
CA PRO A 94 -7.86 -5.47 -5.10
C PRO A 94 -6.59 -4.73 -5.58
N VAL A 95 -5.44 -5.22 -5.12
CA VAL A 95 -4.13 -4.90 -5.68
C VAL A 95 -3.68 -6.08 -6.54
N PHE A 96 -3.53 -5.86 -7.84
CA PHE A 96 -3.06 -6.91 -8.74
C PHE A 96 -1.54 -6.90 -8.82
N PRO A 97 -0.88 -8.06 -8.69
CA PRO A 97 0.55 -8.15 -8.92
C PRO A 97 0.85 -7.86 -10.39
N ASN A 98 1.71 -6.89 -10.64
CA ASN A 98 2.32 -6.68 -11.93
C ASN A 98 3.67 -7.39 -11.96
N LEU A 99 3.77 -8.45 -12.77
CA LEU A 99 5.02 -9.17 -13.00
C LEU A 99 5.95 -8.44 -14.00
N LEU A 100 5.46 -7.35 -14.60
CA LEU A 100 6.16 -6.59 -15.65
C LEU A 100 7.18 -5.60 -15.08
N ASP A 101 8.13 -6.08 -14.26
CA ASP A 101 9.51 -5.56 -14.33
C ASP A 101 10.22 -6.12 -15.59
N ARG A 102 9.49 -6.27 -16.71
CA ARG A 102 10.05 -6.56 -18.03
C ARG A 102 10.08 -5.28 -18.83
N ASN A 103 11.26 -4.64 -18.83
CA ASN A 103 12.00 -4.07 -19.96
C ASN A 103 11.32 -3.22 -21.05
N ASP A 104 10.02 -3.06 -21.12
CA ASP A 104 9.41 -2.19 -22.11
C ASP A 104 9.28 -0.80 -21.47
N MET A 105 10.38 -0.05 -21.54
CA MET A 105 10.26 1.39 -21.67
C MET A 105 9.27 1.63 -22.80
N VAL A 106 8.27 2.48 -22.54
CA VAL A 106 7.32 2.97 -23.55
C VAL A 106 8.12 3.33 -24.82
N PRO A 107 7.69 2.87 -26.02
CA PRO A 107 8.39 3.19 -27.26
C PRO A 107 8.55 4.70 -27.48
#